data_AF-A0A841DQK6-F1
#
_entry.id   AF-A0A841DQK6-F1
#
_cell.length_a   1.000
_cell.length_b   1.000
_cell.length_c   1.000
_cell.angle_alpha   90.00
_cell.angle_beta   90.00
_cell.angle_gamma   90.00
#
_symmetry.space_group_name_H-M   'P 1'
#
loop_
_entity.id
_entity.type
_entity.pdbx_description
1 polymer ?
#
loop_
_entity_poly.entity_id
_entity_poly.type
_entity_poly.pdbx_seq_one_letter_code
_entity_poly.pdbx_strand_id
1 'polypeptide(L)'
;MRSLADELEWVTAHVFRKTTATILENAGQTPRQVADQLGHAHTSTTVDDYFGRRRRNPEAADHLEAAMRHIHDRDRDAPAGPEP
;
A
#
# COMPACT_ATOMS: atom_id res chain seq x y z
N MET A 1 -35.16 12.37 18.53
CA MET A 1 -33.69 12.38 18.54
C MET A 1 -33.26 10.99 18.08
N ARG A 2 -32.45 10.87 17.02
CA ARG A 2 -31.87 9.57 16.64
C ARG A 2 -30.84 9.18 17.71
N SER A 3 -30.77 7.90 18.04
CA SER A 3 -29.77 7.34 18.94
C SER A 3 -28.49 6.97 18.17
N LEU A 4 -27.38 6.78 18.87
CA LEU A 4 -26.14 6.26 18.28
C LEU A 4 -26.35 4.88 17.62
N ALA A 5 -27.23 4.05 18.20
CA ALA A 5 -27.57 2.75 17.62
C ALA A 5 -28.23 2.91 16.25
N ASP A 6 -29.12 3.89 16.09
CA ASP A 6 -29.79 4.19 14.81
C ASP A 6 -28.81 4.74 13.76
N GLU A 7 -27.74 5.40 14.18
CA GLU A 7 -26.69 5.93 13.29
C GLU A 7 -25.69 4.86 12.84
N LEU A 8 -25.50 3.82 13.66
CA LEU A 8 -24.57 2.72 13.40
C LEU A 8 -25.25 1.46 12.85
N GLU A 9 -26.53 1.51 12.50
CA GLU A 9 -27.29 0.37 11.97
C GLU A 9 -26.66 -0.26 10.72
N TRP A 10 -25.92 0.54 9.94
CA TRP A 10 -25.19 0.08 8.75
C TRP A 10 -23.86 -0.63 9.06
N VAL A 11 -23.36 -0.55 10.31
CA VAL A 11 -22.07 -1.12 10.70
C VAL A 11 -22.23 -2.62 10.89
N THR A 12 -21.56 -3.37 10.02
CA THR A 12 -21.45 -4.83 10.15
C THR A 12 -20.20 -5.22 10.94
N ALA A 13 -20.13 -6.48 11.39
CA ALA A 13 -18.91 -7.03 11.98
C ALA A 13 -17.69 -6.89 11.06
N HIS A 14 -17.89 -6.93 9.74
CA HIS A 14 -16.82 -6.73 8.77
C HIS A 14 -16.29 -5.28 8.78
N VAL A 15 -17.20 -4.29 8.82
CA VAL A 15 -16.82 -2.87 8.93
C VAL A 15 -16.05 -2.63 10.24
N PHE A 16 -16.54 -3.18 11.35
CA PHE A 16 -15.87 -3.06 12.64
C PHE A 16 -14.44 -3.64 12.64
N ARG A 17 -14.23 -4.78 11.96
CA ARG A 17 -12.88 -5.37 11.80
C ARG A 17 -11.95 -4.45 10.99
N LYS A 18 -12.45 -3.78 9.94
CA LYS A 18 -11.65 -2.77 9.21
C LYS A 18 -11.29 -1.55 10.07
N THR A 19 -12.25 -1.06 10.86
CA THR A 19 -11.99 0.02 11.83
C THR A 19 -10.92 -0.39 12.84
N THR A 20 -11.02 -1.61 13.38
CA THR A 20 -10.04 -2.16 14.32
C THR A 20 -8.64 -2.24 13.70
N ALA A 21 -8.53 -2.76 12.47
CA ALA A 21 -7.26 -2.83 11.77
C ALA A 21 -6.62 -1.46 11.54
N THR A 22 -7.44 -0.47 11.16
CA THR A 22 -6.98 0.92 10.95
C THR A 22 -6.43 1.54 12.23
N ILE A 23 -7.10 1.31 13.37
CA ILE A 23 -6.66 1.81 14.69
C ILE A 23 -5.30 1.21 15.05
N LEU A 24 -5.12 -0.10 14.87
CA LEU A 24 -3.89 -0.80 15.25
C LEU A 24 -2.73 -0.47 14.31
N GLU A 25 -2.99 -0.35 13.01
CA GLU A 25 -2.03 0.14 12.02
C GLU A 25 -1.55 1.56 12.39
N ASN A 26 -2.49 2.45 12.75
CA ASN A 26 -2.16 3.82 13.18
C ASN A 26 -1.38 3.88 14.50
N ALA A 27 -1.61 2.90 15.39
CA ALA A 27 -0.83 2.73 16.61
C ALA A 27 0.58 2.16 16.34
N GLY A 28 0.95 1.89 15.09
CA GLY A 28 2.27 1.39 14.70
C GLY A 28 2.44 -0.12 14.83
N GLN A 29 1.35 -0.88 15.00
CA GLN A 29 1.45 -2.33 15.02
C GLN A 29 1.84 -2.88 13.65
N THR A 30 2.67 -3.92 13.66
CA THR A 30 3.09 -4.62 12.45
C THR A 30 1.91 -5.38 11.83
N PRO A 31 1.95 -5.68 10.51
CA PRO A 31 0.92 -6.47 9.85
C PRO A 31 0.63 -7.82 10.52
N ARG A 32 1.65 -8.44 11.12
CA ARG A 32 1.51 -9.71 11.85
C ARG A 32 0.72 -9.54 13.15
N GLN A 33 1.05 -8.55 13.96
CA GLN A 33 0.32 -8.27 15.20
C GLN A 33 -1.15 -7.93 14.93
N VAL A 34 -1.42 -7.19 13.85
CA VAL A 34 -2.81 -6.91 13.44
C VAL A 34 -3.50 -8.18 12.92
N ALA A 35 -2.81 -9.03 12.14
CA ALA A 35 -3.34 -10.31 11.70
C ALA A 35 -3.71 -11.24 12.87
N ASP A 36 -2.89 -11.28 13.91
CA ASP A 36 -3.14 -12.08 15.11
C ASP A 36 -4.41 -11.60 15.82
N GLN A 37 -4.60 -10.28 15.96
CA GLN A 37 -5.81 -9.69 16.54
C GLN A 37 -7.07 -9.97 15.68
N LEU A 38 -6.91 -10.02 14.36
CA LEU A 38 -8.00 -10.30 13.43
C LEU A 38 -8.22 -11.80 13.21
N GLY A 39 -7.37 -12.68 13.73
CA GLY A 39 -7.45 -14.12 13.52
C GLY A 39 -7.20 -14.54 12.06
N HIS A 40 -6.38 -13.81 11.31
CA HIS A 40 -6.01 -14.19 9.95
C HIS A 40 -4.86 -15.18 9.96
N ALA A 41 -5.02 -16.30 9.26
CA ALA A 41 -3.96 -17.28 9.11
C ALA A 41 -2.76 -16.75 8.31
N HIS A 42 -2.99 -15.76 7.43
CA HIS A 42 -1.98 -15.21 6.53
C HIS A 42 -1.89 -13.70 6.72
N THR A 43 -0.68 -13.17 6.87
CA THR A 43 -0.48 -11.73 7.04
C THR A 43 -0.85 -10.92 5.79
N SER A 44 -0.82 -11.53 4.60
CA SER A 44 -1.23 -10.90 3.34
C SER A 44 -2.69 -10.45 3.38
N THR A 45 -3.61 -11.25 3.93
CA THR A 45 -5.02 -10.87 4.06
C THR A 45 -5.18 -9.54 4.82
N THR A 46 -4.41 -9.34 5.87
CA THR A 46 -4.43 -8.06 6.62
C THR A 46 -3.86 -6.91 5.78
N VAL A 47 -2.74 -7.12 5.10
CA VAL A 47 -2.10 -6.08 4.28
C VAL A 47 -2.98 -5.68 3.09
N ASP A 48 -3.59 -6.65 2.43
CA ASP A 48 -4.33 -6.45 1.19
C ASP A 48 -5.73 -5.86 1.42
N ASP A 49 -6.45 -6.37 2.44
CA ASP A 49 -7.88 -6.05 2.63
C ASP A 49 -8.15 -5.04 3.75
N TYR A 50 -7.25 -4.98 4.74
CA TYR A 50 -7.47 -4.24 5.99
C TYR A 50 -6.56 -3.04 6.18
N PHE A 51 -5.38 -3.01 5.55
CA PHE A 51 -4.51 -1.84 5.56
C PHE A 51 -4.89 -0.91 4.41
N GLY A 52 -4.91 0.39 4.67
CA GLY A 52 -5.08 1.35 3.59
C GLY A 52 -3.87 1.28 2.67
N ARG A 53 -4.08 1.30 1.34
CA ARG A 53 -3.01 1.58 0.36
C ARG A 53 -2.57 3.04 0.49
N ARG A 54 -2.00 3.40 1.64
CA ARG A 54 -1.26 4.63 1.82
C ARG A 54 -0.02 4.42 0.97
N ARG A 55 0.05 5.02 -0.23
CA ARG A 55 1.26 5.66 -0.79
C ARG A 55 1.23 5.69 -2.32
N ARG A 56 1.34 6.91 -2.83
CA ARG A 56 2.26 7.21 -3.94
C ARG A 56 3.68 6.90 -3.46
N ASN A 57 4.53 6.35 -4.32
CA ASN A 57 5.93 6.04 -4.02
C ASN A 57 6.84 6.97 -4.84
N PRO A 58 7.13 8.20 -4.34
CA PRO A 58 7.96 9.17 -5.05
C PRO A 58 9.38 8.64 -5.25
N GLU A 59 9.93 7.94 -4.27
CA GLU A 59 11.27 7.37 -4.34
C GLU A 59 11.38 6.35 -5.49
N ALA A 60 10.37 5.50 -5.69
CA ALA A 60 10.32 4.63 -6.85
C ALA A 60 10.26 5.41 -8.17
N ALA A 61 9.55 6.56 -8.20
CA ALA A 61 9.54 7.41 -9.39
C ALA A 61 10.94 7.99 -9.67
N ASP A 62 11.64 8.45 -8.64
CA ASP A 62 13.00 9.00 -8.76
C ASP A 62 13.99 7.94 -9.27
N HIS A 63 13.93 6.72 -8.71
CA HIS A 63 14.77 5.59 -9.16
C HIS A 63 14.49 5.20 -10.60
N LEU A 64 13.21 5.17 -10.99
CA LEU A 64 12.80 4.89 -12.37
C LEU A 64 13.29 5.98 -13.33
N GLU A 65 13.21 7.26 -12.95
CA GLU A 65 13.69 8.37 -13.76
C GLU A 65 15.21 8.31 -13.98
N ALA A 66 15.99 8.03 -12.93
CA ALA A 66 17.43 7.88 -13.02
C ALA A 66 17.83 6.72 -13.97
N ALA A 67 17.14 5.58 -13.86
CA ALA A 67 17.38 4.43 -14.73
C ALA A 67 17.06 4.74 -16.20
N MET A 68 15.93 5.40 -16.48
CA MET A 68 15.54 5.76 -17.85
C MET A 68 16.51 6.76 -18.48
N ARG A 69 17.02 7.73 -17.70
CA ARG A 69 18.03 8.68 -18.18
C ARG A 69 19.32 7.97 -18.60
N HIS A 70 19.80 7.03 -17.77
CA HIS A 70 21.01 6.27 -18.07
C HIS A 70 20.87 5.42 -19.34
N ILE A 71 19.70 4.82 -19.58
CA ILE A 71 19.43 4.05 -20.80
C ILE A 71 19.48 4.98 -22.02
N HIS A 72 18.84 6.15 -21.94
CA HIS A 72 18.83 7.12 -23.04
C HIS A 72 20.23 7.63 -23.39
N ASP A 73 21.07 7.90 -22.39
CA ASP A 73 22.43 8.37 -22.62
C ASP A 73 23.32 7.27 -23.24
N ARG A 74 23.14 6.01 -22.83
CA ARG A 74 23.82 4.87 -23.46
C ARG A 74 23.45 4.69 -24.93
N ASP A 75 22.18 4.92 -25.29
CA ASP A 75 21.72 4.81 -26.67
C ASP A 75 22.22 5.98 -27.53
N ARG A 76 22.39 7.17 -26.94
CA ARG A 76 23.01 8.34 -27.61
C ARG A 76 24.50 8.11 -27.87
N ASP A 77 25.21 7.50 -26.92
CA ASP A 77 26.66 7.28 -27.00
C ASP A 77 27.04 6.00 -27.76
N ALA A 78 26.05 5.25 -28.29
CA ALA A 78 26.31 4.13 -29.17
C ALA A 78 26.99 4.66 -30.45
N PRO A 79 28.17 4.12 -30.83
CA PRO A 79 28.88 4.62 -32.00
C PRO A 79 28.00 4.43 -33.23
N ALA A 80 27.89 5.48 -34.06
CA ALA A 80 27.33 5.35 -35.40
C ALA A 80 28.02 4.15 -36.06
N GLY A 81 27.21 3.20 -36.55
CA GLY A 81 27.70 1.95 -37.14
C GLY A 81 28.79 2.23 -38.18
N PRO A 82 29.69 1.26 -38.45
CA PRO A 82 30.86 1.50 -39.28
C PRO A 82 30.46 2.19 -40.59
N GLU A 83 31.00 3.40 -40.80
CA GLU A 83 30.83 4.18 -42.03
C GLU A 83 31.23 3.31 -43.24
N PRO A 84 30.42 3.28 -44.31
CA PRO A 84 30.58 2.36 -45.44
C PRO A 84 31.84 2.60 -46.29
#